data_AF-A0AAU6AN82-F1
#
_entry.id   AF-A0AAU6AN82-F1
#
_cell.length_a   1.000
_cell.length_b   1.000
_cell.length_c   1.000
_cell.angle_alpha   90.00
_cell.angle_beta   90.00
_cell.angle_gamma   90.00
#
_symmetry.space_group_name_H-M   'P 1'
#
loop_
_entity.id
_entity.type
_entity.pdbx_description
1 polymer ?
#
loop_
_entity_poly.entity_id
_entity_poly.type
_entity_poly.pdbx_seq_one_letter_code
_entity_poly.pdbx_strand_id
1 'polypeptide(L)'
;MAFRGLSRTASFGQATAGFATGNEAYRLSDGAVLRVTSSRDVDRAGRVYDNIPIQPDHPLPAAATTDQEVAAATAWLHTQPGCARH
;
A
#
# COMPACT_ATOMS: atom_id res chain seq x y z
N MET A 1 1.02 -4.64 2.31
CA MET A 1 -0.06 -5.63 2.09
C MET A 1 -0.96 -5.90 3.30
N ALA A 2 -0.50 -5.71 4.53
CA ALA A 2 -1.17 -6.20 5.74
C ALA A 2 -2.65 -5.81 5.96
N PHE A 3 -3.20 -4.78 5.31
CA PHE A 3 -4.62 -4.42 5.39
C PHE A 3 -5.44 -4.78 4.14
N ARG A 4 -4.81 -5.08 3.00
CA ARG A 4 -5.55 -5.38 1.77
C ARG A 4 -6.41 -6.63 1.93
N GLY A 5 -7.61 -6.57 1.37
CA GLY A 5 -8.61 -7.65 1.42
C GLY A 5 -9.40 -7.74 2.73
N LEU A 6 -9.17 -6.86 3.70
CA LEU A 6 -10.04 -6.78 4.89
C LEU A 6 -11.32 -6.00 4.54
N SER A 7 -12.46 -6.46 5.03
CA SER A 7 -13.79 -5.94 4.65
C SER A 7 -14.10 -4.52 5.15
N ARG A 8 -13.31 -3.99 6.10
CA ARG A 8 -13.51 -2.67 6.72
C ARG A 8 -12.32 -1.74 6.50
N THR A 9 -11.61 -1.95 5.41
CA THR A 9 -10.45 -1.13 5.02
C THR A 9 -10.58 -0.77 3.55
N ALA A 10 -10.17 0.45 3.21
CA ALA A 10 -10.02 0.89 1.84
C ALA A 10 -8.80 1.80 1.74
N SER A 11 -8.09 1.73 0.62
CA SER A 11 -6.95 2.59 0.29
C SER A 11 -7.33 3.64 -0.76
N PHE A 12 -6.75 4.84 -0.63
CA PHE A 12 -7.01 6.01 -1.48
C PHE A 12 -5.68 6.61 -1.92
N GLY A 13 -5.69 7.33 -3.05
CA GLY A 13 -4.55 8.11 -3.53
C GLY A 13 -3.99 7.58 -4.85
N GLN A 14 -2.66 7.53 -4.95
CA GLN A 14 -1.94 7.10 -6.16
C GLN A 14 -1.32 5.70 -5.98
N ALA A 15 -0.85 5.14 -7.09
CA ALA A 15 -0.10 3.90 -7.07
C ALA A 15 1.19 4.07 -6.22
N THR A 16 1.54 3.04 -5.44
CA THR A 16 2.78 3.07 -4.65
C THR A 16 4.02 3.06 -5.54
N ALA A 17 5.19 3.40 -4.99
CA ALA A 17 6.47 3.38 -5.72
C ALA A 17 6.89 2.00 -6.28
N GLY A 18 6.22 0.91 -5.87
CA GLY A 18 6.44 -0.42 -6.43
C GLY A 18 7.68 -1.14 -5.89
N PHE A 19 7.95 -1.06 -4.58
CA PHE A 19 8.99 -1.84 -3.89
C PHE A 19 8.36 -2.83 -2.90
N ALA A 20 7.59 -3.80 -3.38
CA ALA A 20 6.86 -4.77 -2.54
C ALA A 20 7.63 -6.08 -2.39
N THR A 21 8.87 -5.99 -1.91
CA THR A 21 9.76 -7.15 -1.75
C THR A 21 10.52 -7.12 -0.44
N GLY A 22 10.82 -8.30 0.10
CA GLY A 22 11.69 -8.45 1.26
C GLY A 22 13.16 -8.36 0.84
N ASN A 23 13.93 -7.56 1.58
CA ASN A 23 15.35 -7.36 1.32
C ASN A 23 16.17 -7.81 2.53
N GLU A 24 17.19 -8.62 2.27
CA GLU A 24 18.20 -9.01 3.23
C GLU A 24 19.46 -8.16 3.04
N ALA A 25 20.12 -7.81 4.15
CA ALA A 25 21.33 -7.01 4.15
C ALA A 25 22.52 -7.88 4.55
N TYR A 26 23.50 -7.97 3.65
CA TYR A 26 24.76 -8.69 3.87
C TYR A 26 25.90 -7.68 3.95
N ARG A 27 26.61 -7.65 5.07
CA ARG A 27 27.79 -6.79 5.25
C ARG A 27 29.03 -7.50 4.67
N LEU A 28 29.76 -6.81 3.80
CA LEU A 28 30.98 -7.29 3.17
C LEU A 28 32.22 -6.93 4.01
N SER A 29 33.36 -7.57 3.71
CA SER A 29 34.61 -7.42 4.48
C SER A 29 35.21 -6.01 4.46
N ASP A 30 34.88 -5.22 3.43
CA ASP A 30 35.27 -3.80 3.29
C ASP A 30 34.28 -2.83 3.94
N GLY A 31 33.23 -3.35 4.60
CA GLY A 31 32.20 -2.57 5.26
C GLY A 31 31.02 -2.18 4.37
N ALA A 32 31.05 -2.46 3.06
CA ALA A 32 29.92 -2.27 2.17
C ALA A 32 28.72 -3.15 2.56
N VAL A 33 27.52 -2.78 2.10
CA VAL A 33 26.28 -3.53 2.34
C VAL A 33 25.64 -3.93 1.02
N LEU A 34 25.54 -5.24 0.80
CA LEU A 34 24.78 -5.83 -0.30
C LEU A 34 23.31 -6.00 0.14
N ARG A 35 22.37 -5.40 -0.59
CA ARG A 35 20.93 -5.64 -0.42
C ARG A 35 20.46 -6.65 -1.45
N VAL A 36 19.93 -7.77 -0.98
CA VAL A 36 19.42 -8.85 -1.81
C VAL A 36 17.91 -8.92 -1.66
N THR A 37 17.19 -8.81 -2.76
CA THR A 37 15.76 -9.12 -2.80
C THR A 37 15.57 -10.64 -2.68
N SER A 38 15.17 -11.12 -1.51
CA SER A 38 15.06 -12.55 -1.21
C SER A 38 13.61 -13.07 -1.20
N SER A 39 12.62 -12.18 -1.13
CA SER A 39 11.20 -12.57 -1.08
C SER A 39 10.27 -11.60 -1.79
N ARG A 40 9.10 -12.11 -2.18
CA ARG A 40 7.98 -11.37 -2.78
C ARG A 40 6.88 -11.18 -1.73
N ASP A 41 6.22 -10.03 -1.73
CA ASP A 41 5.05 -9.82 -0.88
C ASP A 41 3.84 -10.60 -1.41
N VAL A 42 3.06 -11.19 -0.51
CA VAL A 42 1.81 -11.88 -0.84
C VAL A 42 0.71 -11.35 0.07
N ASP A 43 -0.47 -11.03 -0.49
CA ASP A 43 -1.63 -10.66 0.32
C ASP A 43 -2.47 -11.87 0.77
N ARG A 44 -3.51 -11.62 1.56
CA ARG A 44 -4.37 -12.67 2.11
C ARG A 44 -5.17 -13.44 1.06
N ALA A 45 -5.36 -12.89 -0.13
CA ALA A 45 -6.01 -13.58 -1.24
C ALA A 45 -5.01 -14.45 -2.03
N GLY A 46 -3.75 -14.52 -1.60
CA GLY A 46 -2.69 -15.23 -2.31
C GLY A 46 -2.14 -14.46 -3.50
N ARG A 47 -2.48 -13.17 -3.66
CA ARG A 47 -1.95 -12.37 -4.77
C ARG A 47 -0.50 -12.03 -4.49
N VAL A 48 0.37 -12.38 -5.43
CA VAL A 48 1.80 -12.08 -5.37
C VAL A 48 2.06 -10.68 -5.91
N TYR A 49 2.90 -9.95 -5.20
CA TYR A 49 3.40 -8.64 -5.57
C TYR A 49 4.93 -8.68 -5.65
N ASP A 50 5.46 -7.85 -6.51
CA ASP A 50 6.89 -7.75 -6.80
C ASP A 50 7.24 -6.26 -6.92
N ASN A 51 8.22 -5.90 -7.74
CA ASN A 51 8.55 -4.52 -8.03
C ASN A 51 7.55 -3.83 -8.98
N ILE A 52 6.26 -3.93 -8.68
CA ILE A 52 5.17 -3.29 -9.41
C ILE A 52 4.38 -2.33 -8.49
N PRO A 53 4.02 -1.13 -8.97
CA PRO A 53 3.15 -0.22 -8.23
C PRO A 53 1.84 -0.89 -7.79
N ILE A 54 1.47 -0.66 -6.55
CA ILE A 54 0.23 -1.18 -5.98
C ILE A 54 -0.85 -0.13 -6.17
N GLN A 55 -1.90 -0.47 -6.92
CA GLN A 55 -3.05 0.42 -7.07
C GLN A 55 -3.89 0.45 -5.78
N PRO A 56 -4.30 1.64 -5.32
CA PRO A 56 -5.25 1.77 -4.24
C PRO A 56 -6.64 1.26 -4.68
N ASP A 57 -7.51 1.02 -3.71
CA ASP A 57 -8.89 0.56 -3.98
C ASP A 57 -9.72 1.69 -4.59
N HIS A 58 -9.39 2.94 -4.26
CA HIS A 58 -9.96 4.16 -4.84
C HIS A 58 -8.83 5.05 -5.40
N PRO A 59 -8.48 4.92 -6.68
CA PRO A 59 -7.45 5.76 -7.29
C PRO A 59 -7.92 7.22 -7.44
N LEU A 60 -7.03 8.16 -7.11
CA LEU A 60 -7.19 9.59 -7.35
C LEU A 60 -6.24 10.07 -8.45
N PRO A 61 -6.56 11.19 -9.13
CA PRO A 61 -5.68 11.79 -10.13
C PRO A 61 -4.31 12.10 -9.56
N ALA A 62 -3.28 12.08 -10.41
CA ALA A 62 -1.92 12.33 -9.93
C ALA A 62 -1.69 13.77 -9.41
N ALA A 63 -2.56 14.70 -9.80
CA ALA A 63 -2.57 16.08 -9.32
C ALA A 63 -3.41 16.26 -8.03
N ALA A 64 -4.00 15.19 -7.48
CA ALA A 64 -4.78 15.27 -6.27
C ALA A 64 -3.90 15.75 -5.10
N THR A 65 -4.42 16.70 -4.33
CA THR A 65 -3.79 17.14 -3.10
C THR A 65 -4.10 16.18 -1.96
N THR A 66 -3.30 16.23 -0.90
CA THR A 66 -3.57 15.48 0.33
C THR A 66 -4.96 15.75 0.89
N ASP A 67 -5.44 17.00 0.82
CA ASP A 67 -6.80 17.34 1.28
C ASP A 67 -7.89 16.63 0.44
N GLN A 68 -7.67 16.46 -0.86
CA GLN A 68 -8.59 15.73 -1.73
C GLN A 68 -8.59 14.23 -1.41
N GLU A 69 -7.42 13.65 -1.11
CA GLU A 69 -7.31 12.26 -0.67
C GLU A 69 -8.00 12.04 0.68
N VAL A 70 -7.78 12.93 1.65
CA VAL A 70 -8.44 12.91 2.97
C VAL A 70 -9.94 13.10 2.84
N ALA A 71 -10.41 14.00 1.97
CA ALA A 71 -11.83 14.21 1.73
C ALA A 71 -12.49 12.96 1.13
N ALA A 72 -11.85 12.30 0.16
CA ALA A 72 -12.33 11.05 -0.42
C ALA A 72 -12.41 9.93 0.62
N ALA A 73 -11.37 9.77 1.45
CA ALA A 73 -11.36 8.80 2.53
C ALA A 73 -12.45 9.07 3.58
N THR A 74 -12.65 10.34 3.95
CA THR A 74 -13.68 10.76 4.91
C THR A 74 -15.09 10.51 4.37
N ALA A 75 -15.33 10.79 3.10
CA ALA A 75 -16.60 10.50 2.44
C ALA A 75 -16.90 8.99 2.45
N TRP A 76 -15.90 8.15 2.17
CA TRP A 76 -16.05 6.69 2.27
C TRP A 76 -16.31 6.23 3.70
N LEU A 77 -15.63 6.79 4.70
CA LEU A 77 -15.89 6.46 6.11
C LEU A 77 -17.36 6.72 6.46
N HIS A 78 -17.96 7.81 5.99
CA HIS A 78 -19.38 8.10 6.25
C HIS A 78 -20.37 7.11 5.62
N THR A 79 -19.95 6.28 4.66
CA THR A 79 -20.79 5.19 4.13
C THR A 79 -20.65 3.90 4.94
N GLN A 80 -19.68 3.83 5.86
CA GLN A 80 -19.45 2.63 6.67
C GLN A 80 -20.43 2.57 7.85
N PRO A 81 -20.99 1.39 8.17
CA PRO A 81 -21.99 1.25 9.23
C PRO A 81 -21.58 1.79 10.61
N GLY A 82 -20.28 1.78 10.94
CA GLY A 82 -19.75 2.29 12.22
C GLY A 82 -19.35 3.76 12.23
N CYS A 83 -19.47 4.46 11.09
CA CYS A 83 -19.00 5.83 10.90
C CYS A 83 -20.04 6.72 10.16
N ALA A 84 -21.19 6.15 9.81
CA ALA A 84 -22.34 6.89 9.34
C ALA A 84 -22.78 7.88 10.43
N ARG A 85 -22.94 9.16 10.06
CA ARG A 85 -23.52 10.15 10.98
C ARG A 85 -24.96 9.75 11.26
N HIS A 86 -25.28 9.54 12.54
CA HIS A 86 -26.65 9.54 13.04
C HIS A 86 -27.15 10.97 13.21
#